data_AF-A0A9X2C7T2-F1
#
_entry.id   AF-A0A9X2C7T2-F1
#
_cell.length_a   1.000
_cell.length_b   1.000
_cell.length_c   1.000
_cell.angle_alpha   90.00
_cell.angle_beta   90.00
_cell.angle_gamma   90.00
#
_symmetry.space_group_name_H-M   'P 1'
#
loop_
_entity.id
_entity.type
_entity.pdbx_description
1 polymer ?
#
loop_
_entity_poly.entity_id
_entity_poly.type
_entity_poly.pdbx_seq_one_letter_code
_entity_poly.pdbx_strand_id
1 'polypeptide(L)'
;MPSAPASNQSNPAWSRDELVLALNLYLLHRSGLPGVNHPDVLALSQALNLIGNATGVSKNQSFRNTNGVCMKLNNFRRWDPSYTGTGRTGLAKGNKDKELVWLEFASDPERLAEVVAAINANVQTTPTAPIDLSVADDPGFFEAEEGKVLTRVHRVRERDKKIVKRKKDDVLKQNGVLQCEACGFNFSKTYGPEVEGVIDVHHTKPLHTLQPGDKTKLTDLALLCANCHRVVHSQRKWLSVEEVKARYEAHLKPSAL
;
A
#
# COMPACT_ATOMS: atom_id res chain seq x y z
N MET A 1 -45.31 -8.26 1.91
CA MET A 1 -44.35 -7.14 2.09
C MET A 1 -43.47 -7.09 0.86
N PRO A 2 -43.60 -6.07 -0.01
CA PRO A 2 -42.70 -5.92 -1.15
C PRO A 2 -41.31 -5.55 -0.65
N SER A 3 -40.30 -6.26 -1.17
CA SER A 3 -38.88 -6.08 -0.87
C SER A 3 -38.43 -4.65 -1.14
N ALA A 4 -37.74 -4.02 -0.19
CA ALA A 4 -37.17 -2.69 -0.36
C ALA A 4 -36.19 -2.66 -1.56
N PRO A 5 -36.20 -1.61 -2.40
CA PRO A 5 -35.26 -1.50 -3.51
C PRO A 5 -33.82 -1.40 -2.99
N ALA A 6 -32.91 -2.17 -3.60
CA ALA A 6 -31.49 -2.14 -3.29
C ALA A 6 -30.96 -0.70 -3.42
N SER A 7 -30.43 -0.15 -2.32
CA SER A 7 -29.86 1.21 -2.29
C SER A 7 -28.81 1.36 -3.40
N ASN A 8 -28.92 2.44 -4.19
CA ASN A 8 -28.03 2.75 -5.30
C ASN A 8 -26.66 3.19 -4.74
N GLN A 9 -25.84 2.21 -4.33
CA GLN A 9 -24.58 2.46 -3.64
C GLN A 9 -23.56 3.04 -4.63
N SER A 10 -23.28 4.34 -4.49
CA SER A 10 -22.31 5.06 -5.32
C SER A 10 -20.92 4.43 -5.24
N ASN A 11 -20.19 4.46 -6.36
CA ASN A 11 -18.83 3.92 -6.38
C ASN A 11 -17.92 4.62 -5.35
N PRO A 12 -17.06 3.87 -4.67
CA PRO A 12 -16.14 4.43 -3.70
C PRO A 12 -15.07 5.30 -4.38
N ALA A 13 -14.44 6.16 -3.56
CA ALA A 13 -13.32 7.00 -3.99
C ALA A 13 -12.20 6.15 -4.61
N TRP A 14 -11.49 6.73 -5.58
CA TRP A 14 -10.32 6.09 -6.20
C TRP A 14 -9.22 5.93 -5.17
N SER A 15 -8.76 4.71 -4.94
CA SER A 15 -7.60 4.44 -4.09
C SER A 15 -6.33 4.93 -4.79
N ARG A 16 -5.25 5.07 -4.02
CA ARG A 16 -3.96 5.48 -4.55
C ARG A 16 -3.44 4.54 -5.63
N ASP A 17 -3.54 3.22 -5.46
CA ASP A 17 -3.10 2.25 -6.48
C ASP A 17 -3.85 2.47 -7.80
N GLU A 18 -5.16 2.70 -7.72
CA GLU A 18 -5.99 2.99 -8.89
C GLU A 18 -5.57 4.32 -9.55
N LEU A 19 -5.12 5.31 -8.76
CA LEU A 19 -4.57 6.58 -9.25
C LEU A 19 -3.23 6.39 -9.94
N VAL A 20 -2.34 5.57 -9.37
CA VAL A 20 -1.01 5.27 -9.92
C VAL A 20 -1.14 4.57 -11.27
N LEU A 21 -1.98 3.54 -11.36
CA LEU A 21 -2.26 2.84 -12.62
C LEU A 21 -2.88 3.78 -13.68
N ALA A 22 -3.80 4.66 -13.28
CA ALA A 22 -4.39 5.63 -14.18
C ALA A 22 -3.39 6.72 -14.63
N LEU A 23 -2.50 7.18 -13.74
CA LEU A 23 -1.45 8.15 -14.09
C LEU A 23 -0.47 7.56 -15.09
N ASN A 24 -0.06 6.30 -14.91
CA ASN A 24 0.81 5.61 -15.85
C ASN A 24 0.19 5.58 -17.26
N LEU A 25 -1.09 5.18 -17.36
CA LEU A 25 -1.79 5.20 -18.65
C LEU A 25 -1.89 6.61 -19.23
N TYR A 26 -2.13 7.62 -18.39
CA TYR A 26 -2.17 9.02 -18.81
C TYR A 26 -0.84 9.46 -19.43
N LEU A 27 0.29 9.17 -18.77
CA LEU A 27 1.61 9.59 -19.24
C LEU A 27 2.03 8.86 -20.53
N LEU A 28 1.67 7.58 -20.68
CA LEU A 28 1.90 6.83 -21.92
C LEU A 28 1.14 7.42 -23.12
N HIS A 29 -0.04 8.01 -22.89
CA HIS A 29 -0.89 8.62 -23.91
C HIS A 29 -1.00 10.15 -23.79
N ARG A 30 0.04 10.80 -23.24
CA ARG A 30 -0.01 12.23 -22.90
C ARG A 30 -0.27 13.14 -24.10
N SER A 31 0.20 12.76 -25.29
CA SER A 31 0.00 13.50 -26.54
C SER A 31 -1.43 13.41 -27.08
N GLY A 32 -2.18 12.36 -26.74
CA GLY A 32 -3.54 12.12 -27.22
C GLY A 32 -4.23 11.04 -26.41
N LEU A 33 -5.16 11.44 -25.53
CA LEU A 33 -5.80 10.50 -24.61
C LEU A 33 -6.66 9.48 -25.36
N PRO A 34 -6.58 8.19 -24.95
CA PRO A 34 -7.34 7.13 -25.58
C PRO A 34 -8.85 7.26 -25.29
N GLY A 35 -9.66 6.87 -26.27
CA GLY A 35 -11.11 6.78 -26.13
C GLY A 35 -11.57 5.56 -25.32
N VAL A 36 -12.86 5.51 -25.01
CA VAL A 36 -13.48 4.49 -24.11
C VAL A 36 -13.33 3.04 -24.59
N ASN A 37 -13.11 2.83 -25.88
CA ASN A 37 -12.96 1.50 -26.49
C ASN A 37 -11.50 1.12 -26.77
N HIS A 38 -10.53 1.96 -26.37
CA HIS A 38 -9.12 1.69 -26.61
C HIS A 38 -8.64 0.46 -25.83
N PRO A 39 -7.80 -0.42 -26.41
CA PRO A 39 -7.30 -1.61 -25.73
C PRO A 39 -6.70 -1.34 -24.35
N ASP A 40 -5.88 -0.30 -24.21
CA ASP A 40 -5.26 0.03 -22.91
C ASP A 40 -6.26 0.53 -21.87
N VAL A 41 -7.35 1.19 -22.29
CA VAL A 41 -8.42 1.63 -21.38
C VAL A 41 -9.21 0.41 -20.89
N LEU A 42 -9.47 -0.54 -21.78
CA LEU A 42 -10.10 -1.82 -21.45
C LEU A 42 -9.22 -2.63 -20.47
N ALA A 43 -7.93 -2.75 -20.77
CA ALA A 43 -6.96 -3.45 -19.93
C ALA A 43 -6.85 -2.83 -18.53
N LEU A 44 -6.77 -1.49 -18.44
CA LEU A 44 -6.77 -0.81 -17.16
C LEU A 44 -8.08 -1.04 -16.40
N SER A 45 -9.23 -0.93 -17.06
CA SER A 45 -10.53 -1.20 -16.44
C SER A 45 -10.61 -2.62 -15.87
N GLN A 46 -10.10 -3.61 -16.59
CA GLN A 46 -10.03 -5.00 -16.12
C GLN A 46 -9.11 -5.13 -14.90
N ALA A 47 -7.91 -4.56 -14.93
CA ALA A 47 -6.97 -4.58 -13.80
C ALA A 47 -7.56 -3.93 -12.53
N LEU A 48 -8.22 -2.78 -12.67
CA LEU A 48 -8.90 -2.09 -11.57
C LEU A 48 -10.04 -2.95 -10.98
N ASN A 49 -10.79 -3.66 -11.82
CA ASN A 49 -11.84 -4.57 -11.37
C ASN A 49 -11.27 -5.78 -10.63
N LEU A 50 -10.13 -6.33 -11.06
CA LEU A 50 -9.43 -7.37 -10.30
C LEU A 50 -9.02 -6.89 -8.91
N ILE A 51 -8.47 -5.67 -8.80
CA ILE A 51 -8.17 -5.03 -7.50
C ILE A 51 -9.43 -4.88 -6.65
N GLY A 52 -10.51 -4.36 -7.25
CA GLY A 52 -11.79 -4.16 -6.57
C GLY A 52 -12.40 -5.46 -6.04
N ASN A 53 -12.29 -6.54 -6.82
CA ASN A 53 -12.77 -7.87 -6.43
C ASN A 53 -11.92 -8.45 -5.30
N ALA A 54 -10.59 -8.40 -5.42
CA ALA A 54 -9.67 -8.88 -4.38
C ALA A 54 -9.89 -8.13 -3.05
N THR A 55 -10.21 -6.84 -3.10
CA THR A 55 -10.44 -5.97 -1.93
C THR A 55 -11.89 -5.94 -1.44
N GLY A 56 -12.82 -6.68 -2.07
CA GLY A 56 -14.24 -6.70 -1.68
C GLY A 56 -14.96 -5.35 -1.87
N VAL A 57 -14.36 -4.43 -2.62
CA VAL A 57 -14.86 -3.07 -2.85
C VAL A 57 -15.68 -2.99 -4.15
N SER A 58 -15.46 -3.91 -5.08
CA SER A 58 -16.26 -4.05 -6.30
C SER A 58 -17.66 -4.57 -5.95
N LYS A 59 -18.67 -3.70 -6.09
CA LYS A 59 -20.07 -4.00 -5.69
C LYS A 59 -21.08 -3.89 -6.83
N ASN A 60 -20.69 -3.37 -8.00
CA ASN A 60 -21.61 -3.14 -9.11
C ASN A 60 -20.88 -3.12 -10.47
N GLN A 61 -21.64 -3.24 -11.57
CA GLN A 61 -21.11 -3.24 -12.95
C GLN A 61 -20.51 -1.90 -13.39
N SER A 62 -20.80 -0.81 -12.67
CA SER A 62 -20.24 0.51 -12.96
C SER A 62 -18.85 0.73 -12.35
N PHE A 63 -18.38 -0.21 -11.52
CA PHE A 63 -17.12 -0.09 -10.81
C PHE A 63 -15.95 -0.03 -11.81
N ARG A 64 -15.23 1.09 -11.79
CA ARG A 64 -14.01 1.34 -12.57
C ARG A 64 -14.14 0.91 -14.05
N ASN A 65 -15.31 1.13 -14.64
CA ASN A 65 -15.57 0.89 -16.07
C ASN A 65 -14.75 1.84 -16.96
N THR A 66 -14.74 1.59 -18.27
CA THR A 66 -13.94 2.36 -19.24
C THR A 66 -14.28 3.85 -19.27
N ASN A 67 -15.56 4.22 -19.10
CA ASN A 67 -15.99 5.61 -18.96
C ASN A 67 -15.35 6.27 -17.74
N GLY A 68 -15.36 5.57 -16.59
CA GLY A 68 -14.72 6.02 -15.36
C GLY A 68 -13.22 6.20 -15.52
N VAL A 69 -12.56 5.29 -16.25
CA VAL A 69 -11.13 5.39 -16.60
C VAL A 69 -10.87 6.62 -17.46
N CYS A 70 -11.56 6.81 -18.59
CA CYS A 70 -11.36 8.00 -19.44
C CYS A 70 -11.62 9.31 -18.70
N MET A 71 -12.69 9.37 -17.90
CA MET A 71 -12.94 10.51 -17.01
C MET A 71 -11.77 10.72 -16.04
N LYS A 72 -11.17 9.63 -15.55
CA LYS A 72 -10.03 9.71 -14.66
C LYS A 72 -8.80 10.29 -15.34
N LEU A 73 -8.44 9.80 -16.54
CA LEU A 73 -7.34 10.32 -17.34
C LEU A 73 -7.47 11.81 -17.60
N ASN A 74 -8.68 12.27 -17.95
CA ASN A 74 -8.94 13.69 -18.18
C ASN A 74 -8.71 14.57 -16.94
N ASN A 75 -8.79 14.03 -15.72
CA ASN A 75 -8.52 14.82 -14.52
C ASN A 75 -7.04 15.20 -14.38
N PHE A 76 -6.10 14.38 -14.88
CA PHE A 76 -4.66 14.67 -14.76
C PHE A 76 -4.22 15.86 -15.60
N ARG A 77 -4.94 16.18 -16.68
CA ARG A 77 -4.72 17.37 -17.51
C ARG A 77 -4.65 18.68 -16.73
N ARG A 78 -5.26 18.73 -15.54
CA ARG A 78 -5.21 19.91 -14.67
C ARG A 78 -3.80 20.23 -14.16
N TRP A 79 -2.99 19.21 -13.89
CA TRP A 79 -1.65 19.36 -13.33
C TRP A 79 -0.55 19.23 -14.39
N ASP A 80 -0.91 18.87 -15.62
CA ASP A 80 0.03 18.67 -16.71
C ASP A 80 0.47 19.99 -17.37
N PRO A 81 1.74 20.41 -17.22
CA PRO A 81 2.25 21.62 -17.83
C PRO A 81 2.20 21.62 -19.37
N SER A 82 2.30 20.46 -20.01
CA SER A 82 2.21 20.40 -21.49
C SER A 82 0.79 20.61 -21.99
N TYR A 83 -0.22 20.42 -21.13
CA TYR A 83 -1.60 20.72 -21.44
C TYR A 83 -1.95 22.16 -21.04
N THR A 84 -1.64 22.54 -19.79
CA THR A 84 -1.99 23.87 -19.27
C THR A 84 -1.18 24.99 -19.91
N GLY A 85 0.06 24.73 -20.33
CA GLY A 85 0.89 25.66 -21.08
C GLY A 85 0.33 26.04 -22.45
N THR A 86 -0.66 25.31 -22.98
CA THR A 86 -1.39 25.66 -24.21
C THR A 86 -2.55 26.63 -23.98
N GLY A 87 -2.72 27.14 -22.76
CA GLY A 87 -3.86 27.99 -22.37
C GLY A 87 -5.14 27.20 -22.07
N ARG A 88 -5.09 25.86 -22.13
CA ARG A 88 -6.21 24.98 -21.79
C ARG A 88 -6.24 24.70 -20.30
N THR A 89 -7.44 24.53 -19.74
CA THR A 89 -7.61 24.15 -18.33
C THR A 89 -8.18 22.75 -18.21
N GLY A 90 -7.73 22.00 -17.19
CA GLY A 90 -8.31 20.71 -16.83
C GLY A 90 -9.60 20.86 -16.02
N LEU A 91 -10.27 19.74 -15.73
CA LEU A 91 -11.52 19.72 -14.97
C LEU A 91 -11.36 20.33 -13.56
N ALA A 92 -12.27 21.23 -13.20
CA ALA A 92 -12.20 22.03 -11.97
C ALA A 92 -12.46 21.24 -10.66
N LYS A 93 -13.11 20.06 -10.72
CA LYS A 93 -13.37 19.20 -9.55
C LYS A 93 -12.36 18.05 -9.45
N GLY A 94 -11.56 18.04 -8.39
CA GLY A 94 -10.58 16.98 -8.14
C GLY A 94 -10.38 16.74 -6.64
N ASN A 95 -10.30 15.46 -6.25
CA ASN A 95 -9.88 15.04 -4.91
C ASN A 95 -8.37 15.30 -4.72
N LYS A 96 -7.94 15.68 -3.51
CA LYS A 96 -6.54 15.99 -3.14
C LYS A 96 -5.58 14.82 -3.44
N ASP A 97 -6.05 13.58 -3.35
CA ASP A 97 -5.19 12.41 -3.54
C ASP A 97 -4.63 12.28 -4.98
N LYS A 98 -5.30 12.86 -5.98
CA LYS A 98 -4.82 12.86 -7.37
C LYS A 98 -3.61 13.77 -7.56
N GLU A 99 -3.58 14.90 -6.84
CA GLU A 99 -2.49 15.86 -6.87
C GLU A 99 -1.22 15.26 -6.26
N LEU A 100 -1.36 14.52 -5.15
CA LEU A 100 -0.22 13.86 -4.51
C LEU A 100 0.43 12.82 -5.42
N VAL A 101 -0.37 11.95 -6.06
CA VAL A 101 0.15 10.96 -7.01
C VAL A 101 0.84 11.63 -8.20
N TRP A 102 0.29 12.76 -8.67
CA TRP A 102 0.94 13.55 -9.72
C TRP A 102 2.30 14.11 -9.26
N LEU A 103 2.34 14.79 -8.11
CA LEU A 103 3.56 15.40 -7.58
C LEU A 103 4.67 14.37 -7.34
N GLU A 104 4.29 13.15 -6.98
CA GLU A 104 5.24 12.08 -6.66
C GLU A 104 5.83 11.41 -7.90
N PHE A 105 5.04 11.19 -8.96
CA PHE A 105 5.44 10.32 -10.07
C PHE A 105 5.51 11.00 -11.44
N ALA A 106 4.88 12.16 -11.64
CA ALA A 106 4.81 12.76 -12.98
C ALA A 106 6.19 13.18 -13.53
N SER A 107 7.16 13.45 -12.64
CA SER A 107 8.54 13.76 -13.01
C SER A 107 9.46 12.54 -13.05
N ASP A 108 8.99 11.36 -12.68
CA ASP A 108 9.79 10.13 -12.57
C ASP A 108 9.04 8.92 -13.16
N PRO A 109 8.99 8.81 -14.51
CA PRO A 109 8.27 7.74 -15.19
C PRO A 109 8.87 6.35 -14.94
N GLU A 110 10.18 6.26 -14.68
CA GLU A 110 10.85 4.99 -14.38
C GLU A 110 10.36 4.43 -13.05
N ARG A 111 10.40 5.23 -11.99
CA ARG A 111 9.86 4.85 -10.67
C ARG A 111 8.36 4.55 -10.73
N LEU A 112 7.59 5.32 -11.51
CA LEU A 112 6.17 5.02 -11.73
C LEU A 112 5.97 3.64 -12.36
N ALA A 113 6.74 3.30 -13.39
CA ALA A 113 6.65 2.01 -14.07
C ALA A 113 7.00 0.84 -13.13
N GLU A 114 8.00 1.01 -12.25
CA GLU A 114 8.34 0.03 -11.21
C GLU A 114 7.17 -0.22 -10.25
N VAL A 115 6.57 0.85 -9.71
CA VAL A 115 5.42 0.75 -8.80
C VAL A 115 4.22 0.09 -9.50
N VAL A 116 3.95 0.45 -10.76
CA VAL A 116 2.87 -0.16 -11.57
C VAL A 116 3.11 -1.65 -11.78
N ALA A 117 4.35 -2.04 -12.11
CA ALA A 117 4.72 -3.45 -12.27
C ALA A 117 4.51 -4.22 -10.96
N ALA A 118 4.91 -3.64 -9.82
CA ALA A 118 4.70 -4.23 -8.50
C ALA A 118 3.22 -4.39 -8.17
N ILE A 119 2.37 -3.38 -8.43
CA ILE A 119 0.91 -3.47 -8.22
C ILE A 119 0.33 -4.61 -9.08
N ASN A 120 0.61 -4.62 -10.39
CA ASN A 120 0.04 -5.61 -11.31
C ASN A 120 0.45 -7.04 -10.96
N ALA A 121 1.71 -7.27 -10.61
CA ALA A 121 2.19 -8.59 -10.22
C ALA A 121 1.47 -9.12 -8.97
N ASN A 122 1.25 -8.27 -7.96
CA ASN A 122 0.61 -8.71 -6.73
C ASN A 122 -0.91 -8.89 -6.85
N VAL A 123 -1.57 -8.17 -7.76
CA VAL A 123 -2.98 -8.37 -8.09
C VAL A 123 -3.20 -9.74 -8.76
N GLN A 124 -2.28 -10.18 -9.62
CA GLN A 124 -2.38 -11.47 -10.31
C GLN A 124 -2.05 -12.67 -9.42
N THR A 125 -1.24 -12.50 -8.38
CA THR A 125 -0.80 -13.60 -7.49
C THR A 125 -1.69 -13.81 -6.25
N THR A 126 -2.66 -12.94 -5.99
CA THR A 126 -3.53 -13.08 -4.81
C THR A 126 -4.54 -14.20 -5.05
N PRO A 127 -4.57 -15.28 -4.23
CA PRO A 127 -5.57 -16.33 -4.37
C PRO A 127 -6.99 -15.75 -4.31
N THR A 128 -7.88 -16.24 -5.18
CA THR A 128 -9.31 -15.92 -5.31
C THR A 128 -10.15 -16.14 -4.05
N ALA A 129 -9.54 -16.54 -2.93
CA ALA A 129 -10.21 -16.63 -1.65
C ALA A 129 -10.43 -15.21 -1.10
N PRO A 130 -11.66 -14.83 -0.70
CA PRO A 130 -11.89 -13.61 0.05
C PRO A 130 -11.12 -13.70 1.36
N ILE A 131 -9.97 -13.02 1.43
CA ILE A 131 -9.28 -12.81 2.70
C ILE A 131 -10.16 -11.86 3.47
N ASP A 132 -10.63 -12.29 4.64
CA ASP A 132 -11.49 -11.51 5.52
C ASP A 132 -10.95 -10.07 5.71
N LEU A 133 -11.72 -9.12 5.20
CA LEU A 133 -11.45 -7.69 5.16
C LEU A 133 -12.06 -6.96 6.37
N SER A 134 -12.56 -7.69 7.36
CA SER A 134 -13.18 -7.12 8.55
C SER A 134 -12.23 -6.31 9.46
N VAL A 135 -10.93 -6.22 9.14
CA VAL A 135 -10.03 -5.24 9.78
C VAL A 135 -10.01 -3.90 9.02
N ALA A 136 -11.19 -3.46 8.57
CA ALA A 136 -11.43 -2.04 8.48
C ALA A 136 -11.46 -1.51 9.91
N ASP A 137 -10.68 -0.47 10.18
CA ASP A 137 -10.62 0.27 11.45
C ASP A 137 -9.84 -0.38 12.61
N ASP A 138 -8.53 -0.61 12.44
CA ASP A 138 -7.63 -0.51 13.60
C ASP A 138 -7.31 0.98 13.85
N PRO A 139 -7.82 1.61 14.94
CA PRO A 139 -7.62 3.03 15.18
C PRO A 139 -6.12 3.34 15.30
N GLY A 140 -5.57 4.09 14.34
CA GLY A 140 -4.17 4.52 14.31
C GLY A 140 -3.26 3.80 13.31
N PHE A 141 -3.82 2.97 12.42
CA PHE A 141 -3.12 2.45 11.25
C PHE A 141 -3.33 3.36 10.05
N PHE A 142 -2.25 3.93 9.50
CA PHE A 142 -2.33 4.77 8.30
C PHE A 142 -2.00 3.95 7.04
N GLU A 143 -2.78 4.14 5.98
CA GLU A 143 -2.47 3.62 4.65
C GLU A 143 -1.07 4.09 4.23
N ALA A 144 -0.21 3.16 3.82
CA ALA A 144 1.16 3.46 3.41
C ALA A 144 1.21 4.36 2.18
N GLU A 145 2.35 5.03 1.98
CA GLU A 145 2.73 5.68 0.72
C GLU A 145 2.69 4.71 -0.48
N GLU A 146 2.67 3.40 -0.26
CA GLU A 146 2.54 2.40 -1.32
C GLU A 146 1.10 2.13 -1.80
N GLY A 147 0.07 2.63 -1.10
CA GLY A 147 -1.34 2.34 -1.40
C GLY A 147 -1.87 1.03 -0.79
N LYS A 148 -3.19 0.82 -0.86
CA LYS A 148 -3.90 -0.28 -0.18
C LYS A 148 -3.44 -1.67 -0.60
N VAL A 149 -3.12 -1.89 -1.87
CA VAL A 149 -2.73 -3.21 -2.40
C VAL A 149 -1.37 -3.61 -1.85
N LEU A 150 -0.39 -2.73 -1.90
CA LEU A 150 0.96 -3.03 -1.41
C LEU A 150 1.00 -3.07 0.12
N THR A 151 0.30 -2.18 0.82
CA THR A 151 0.11 -2.28 2.29
C THR A 151 -0.50 -3.64 2.69
N ARG A 152 -1.44 -4.15 1.89
CA ARG A 152 -2.10 -5.43 2.16
C ARG A 152 -1.20 -6.63 1.91
N VAL A 153 -0.40 -6.62 0.84
CA VAL A 153 0.59 -7.68 0.58
C VAL A 153 1.66 -7.68 1.67
N HIS A 154 2.08 -6.49 2.14
CA HIS A 154 3.09 -6.34 3.18
C HIS A 154 2.63 -7.03 4.46
N ARG A 155 1.40 -6.73 4.90
CA ARG A 155 0.77 -7.40 6.05
C ARG A 155 0.58 -8.91 5.87
N VAL A 156 0.24 -9.38 4.67
CA VAL A 156 0.10 -10.83 4.40
C VAL A 156 1.45 -11.53 4.49
N ARG A 157 2.52 -10.94 3.94
CA ARG A 157 3.87 -11.50 4.01
C ARG A 157 4.45 -11.44 5.42
N GLU A 158 4.23 -10.37 6.17
CA GLU A 158 4.58 -10.25 7.59
C GLU A 158 3.89 -11.30 8.46
N ARG A 159 2.75 -11.83 8.02
CA ARG A 159 2.00 -12.89 8.69
C ARG A 159 2.20 -14.27 8.07
N ASP A 160 3.09 -14.42 7.10
CA ASP A 160 3.45 -15.74 6.58
C ASP A 160 4.15 -16.53 7.70
N LYS A 161 3.42 -17.51 8.24
CA LYS A 161 3.88 -18.34 9.36
C LYS A 161 5.25 -18.97 9.11
N LYS A 162 5.58 -19.31 7.86
CA LYS A 162 6.87 -19.91 7.52
C LYS A 162 8.00 -18.90 7.64
N ILE A 163 7.82 -17.69 7.10
CA ILE A 163 8.89 -16.70 7.13
C ILE A 163 9.08 -16.10 8.53
N VAL A 164 7.96 -15.87 9.23
CA VAL A 164 7.96 -15.41 10.62
C VAL A 164 8.72 -16.39 11.50
N LYS A 165 8.38 -17.69 11.40
CA LYS A 165 9.06 -18.74 12.16
C LYS A 165 10.55 -18.79 11.80
N ARG A 166 10.88 -18.79 10.51
CA ARG A 166 12.29 -18.83 10.06
C ARG A 166 13.11 -17.64 10.58
N LYS A 167 12.56 -16.42 10.58
CA LYS A 167 13.25 -15.24 11.13
C LYS A 167 13.45 -15.35 12.63
N LYS A 168 12.42 -15.74 13.39
CA LYS A 168 12.52 -15.92 14.85
C LYS A 168 13.53 -17.01 15.21
N ASP A 169 13.47 -18.17 14.53
CA ASP A 169 14.41 -19.28 14.74
C ASP A 169 15.86 -18.87 14.42
N ASP A 170 16.08 -18.08 13.36
CA ASP A 170 17.39 -17.56 12.99
C ASP A 170 17.96 -16.59 14.04
N VAL A 171 17.15 -15.64 14.50
CA VAL A 171 17.55 -14.69 15.55
C VAL A 171 17.82 -15.41 16.87
N LEU A 172 16.98 -16.38 17.26
CA LEU A 172 17.22 -17.19 18.45
C LEU A 172 18.54 -17.98 18.34
N LYS A 173 18.85 -18.54 17.17
CA LYS A 173 20.12 -19.25 16.96
C LYS A 173 21.34 -18.34 17.04
N GLN A 174 21.24 -17.12 16.52
CA GLN A 174 22.37 -16.18 16.47
C GLN A 174 22.58 -15.45 17.80
N ASN A 175 21.48 -14.99 18.43
CA ASN A 175 21.53 -14.04 19.54
C ASN A 175 20.98 -14.62 20.85
N GLY A 176 20.32 -15.78 20.81
CA GLY A 176 19.73 -16.43 21.98
C GLY A 176 18.47 -15.75 22.53
N VAL A 177 18.06 -14.59 22.00
CA VAL A 177 16.93 -13.80 22.53
C VAL A 177 16.12 -13.16 21.40
N LEU A 178 14.82 -13.03 21.61
CA LEU A 178 13.94 -12.22 20.79
C LEU A 178 13.69 -10.86 21.48
N GLN A 179 14.18 -9.80 20.85
CA GLN A 179 13.99 -8.42 21.33
C GLN A 179 13.71 -7.47 20.18
N CYS A 180 13.00 -6.39 20.47
CA CYS A 180 12.70 -5.35 19.50
C CYS A 180 13.99 -4.70 18.99
N GLU A 181 14.21 -4.69 17.68
CA GLU A 181 15.40 -4.11 17.04
C GLU A 181 15.39 -2.57 17.11
N ALA A 182 14.23 -1.95 17.34
CA ALA A 182 14.11 -0.50 17.53
C ALA A 182 14.34 -0.05 18.98
N CYS A 183 13.65 -0.66 19.96
CA CYS A 183 13.65 -0.17 21.34
C CYS A 183 14.28 -1.13 22.36
N GLY A 184 14.71 -2.33 21.94
CA GLY A 184 15.29 -3.33 22.83
C GLY A 184 14.29 -4.06 23.74
N PHE A 185 12.99 -3.79 23.63
CA PHE A 185 11.97 -4.46 24.45
C PHE A 185 11.99 -5.97 24.25
N ASN A 186 12.01 -6.72 25.36
CA ASN A 186 12.05 -8.19 25.36
C ASN A 186 10.85 -8.72 26.16
N PHE A 187 9.90 -9.35 25.47
CA PHE A 187 8.67 -9.87 26.08
C PHE A 187 8.94 -10.96 27.11
N SER A 188 9.83 -11.92 26.80
CA SER A 188 10.19 -13.01 27.71
C SER A 188 10.75 -12.49 29.03
N LYS A 189 11.65 -11.50 28.96
CA LYS A 189 12.27 -10.87 30.13
C LYS A 189 11.29 -10.05 30.96
N THR A 190 10.32 -9.39 30.33
CA THR A 190 9.37 -8.49 31.02
C THR A 190 8.14 -9.21 31.56
N TYR A 191 7.63 -10.21 30.84
CA TYR A 191 6.33 -10.85 31.12
C TYR A 191 6.41 -12.35 31.41
N GLY A 192 7.59 -12.98 31.23
CA GLY A 192 7.78 -14.42 31.45
C GLY A 192 8.00 -15.21 30.14
N PRO A 193 8.61 -16.40 30.23
CA PRO A 193 9.06 -17.18 29.06
C PRO A 193 7.91 -17.64 28.15
N GLU A 194 6.71 -17.83 28.68
CA GLU A 194 5.49 -18.18 27.94
C GLU A 194 5.14 -17.22 26.79
N VAL A 195 5.65 -15.99 26.80
CA VAL A 195 5.39 -14.99 25.75
C VAL A 195 6.62 -14.64 24.90
N GLU A 196 7.68 -15.45 24.91
CA GLU A 196 8.89 -15.21 24.09
C GLU A 196 8.59 -14.99 22.60
N GLY A 197 7.56 -15.69 22.07
CA GLY A 197 7.14 -15.57 20.68
C GLY A 197 6.31 -14.34 20.33
N VAL A 198 5.90 -13.50 21.30
CA VAL A 198 4.98 -12.35 21.13
C VAL A 198 5.73 -11.12 20.61
N ILE A 199 6.43 -11.29 19.48
CA ILE A 199 7.13 -10.22 18.76
C ILE A 199 6.73 -10.25 17.29
N ASP A 200 6.56 -9.08 16.69
CA ASP A 200 6.18 -8.95 15.28
C ASP A 200 7.41 -9.05 14.38
N VAL A 201 7.22 -9.59 13.18
CA VAL A 201 8.22 -9.61 12.12
C VAL A 201 7.79 -8.61 11.05
N HIS A 202 8.61 -7.59 10.86
CA HIS A 202 8.33 -6.47 9.97
C HIS A 202 9.23 -6.53 8.73
N HIS A 203 8.70 -6.25 7.53
CA HIS A 203 9.55 -6.10 6.34
C HIS A 203 10.12 -4.69 6.24
N THR A 204 11.46 -4.58 6.28
CA THR A 204 12.17 -3.28 6.27
C THR A 204 12.21 -2.62 4.89
N LYS A 205 12.01 -3.39 3.82
CA LYS A 205 11.87 -2.88 2.47
C LYS A 205 10.40 -2.65 2.11
N PRO A 206 10.04 -1.46 1.60
CA PRO A 206 8.75 -1.23 0.98
C PRO A 206 8.52 -2.22 -0.17
N LEU A 207 7.34 -2.84 -0.28
CA LEU A 207 7.08 -3.87 -1.29
C LEU A 207 7.09 -3.37 -2.73
N HIS A 208 6.89 -2.07 -3.00
CA HIS A 208 7.03 -1.54 -4.36
C HIS A 208 8.44 -1.70 -4.92
N THR A 209 9.43 -1.87 -4.03
CA THR A 209 10.82 -2.12 -4.40
C THR A 209 11.12 -3.59 -4.66
N LEU A 210 10.18 -4.51 -4.38
CA LEU A 210 10.35 -5.94 -4.61
C LEU A 210 9.84 -6.32 -5.99
N GLN A 211 10.70 -6.94 -6.79
CA GLN A 211 10.33 -7.45 -8.11
C GLN A 211 9.51 -8.74 -8.02
N PRO A 212 8.68 -9.05 -9.04
CA PRO A 212 7.99 -10.33 -9.13
C PRO A 212 9.00 -11.48 -9.11
N GLY A 213 8.93 -12.35 -8.11
CA GLY A 213 9.86 -13.46 -7.92
C GLY A 213 10.97 -13.19 -6.88
N ASP A 214 11.08 -11.97 -6.37
CA ASP A 214 11.98 -11.69 -5.25
C ASP A 214 11.55 -12.49 -4.02
N LYS A 215 12.45 -13.38 -3.60
CA LYS A 215 12.31 -14.11 -2.34
C LYS A 215 12.71 -13.18 -1.22
N THR A 216 11.78 -12.91 -0.29
CA THR A 216 12.10 -12.19 0.94
C THR A 216 13.27 -12.88 1.65
N LYS A 217 14.37 -12.14 1.87
CA LYS A 217 15.51 -12.63 2.64
C LYS A 217 15.27 -12.33 4.11
N LEU A 218 15.86 -13.12 5.01
CA LEU A 218 15.76 -12.86 6.45
C LEU A 218 16.38 -11.52 6.86
N THR A 219 17.29 -10.99 6.05
CA THR A 219 17.91 -9.66 6.19
C THR A 219 16.95 -8.51 5.84
N ASP A 220 15.88 -8.79 5.10
CA ASP A 220 14.84 -7.80 4.76
C ASP A 220 13.76 -7.73 5.84
N LEU A 221 13.98 -8.39 6.99
CA LEU A 221 13.04 -8.51 8.10
C LEU A 221 13.66 -8.00 9.39
N ALA A 222 12.86 -7.31 10.19
CA ALA A 222 13.21 -6.84 11.53
C ALA A 222 12.19 -7.35 12.56
N LEU A 223 12.64 -7.61 13.79
CA LEU A 223 11.79 -7.90 14.93
C LEU A 223 11.37 -6.60 15.61
N LEU A 224 10.06 -6.36 15.73
CA LEU A 224 9.51 -5.18 16.38
C LEU A 224 8.49 -5.55 17.46
N CYS A 225 8.46 -4.81 18.56
CA CYS A 225 7.33 -4.87 19.49
C CYS A 225 6.11 -4.17 18.87
N ALA A 226 4.90 -4.51 19.34
CA ALA A 226 3.65 -3.94 18.83
C ALA A 226 3.65 -2.40 18.77
N ASN A 227 4.26 -1.74 19.76
CA ASN A 227 4.35 -0.28 19.80
C ASN A 227 5.28 0.27 18.72
N CYS A 228 6.50 -0.26 18.59
CA CYS A 228 7.45 0.20 17.57
C CYS A 228 6.95 -0.12 16.16
N HIS A 229 6.33 -1.28 15.98
CA HIS A 229 5.69 -1.66 14.73
C HIS A 229 4.59 -0.66 14.34
N ARG A 230 3.75 -0.26 15.29
CA ARG A 230 2.75 0.80 15.08
C ARG A 230 3.39 2.16 14.77
N VAL A 231 4.51 2.51 15.39
CA VAL A 231 5.24 3.76 15.10
C VAL A 231 5.80 3.76 13.68
N VAL A 232 6.35 2.65 13.18
CA VAL A 232 6.79 2.51 11.78
C VAL A 232 5.65 2.88 10.82
N HIS A 233 4.44 2.40 11.10
CA HIS A 233 3.24 2.62 10.29
C HIS A 233 2.43 3.87 10.68
N SER A 234 2.96 4.75 11.55
CA SER A 234 2.21 5.89 12.09
C SER A 234 2.11 7.10 11.14
N GLN A 235 2.85 7.08 10.03
CA GLN A 235 2.92 8.18 9.07
C GLN A 235 2.74 7.62 7.64
N ARG A 236 2.33 8.48 6.70
CA ARG A 236 2.16 8.08 5.28
C ARG A 236 3.46 7.52 4.71
N LYS A 237 4.54 8.28 4.84
CA LYS A 237 5.90 7.76 4.63
C LYS A 237 6.27 6.94 5.86
N TRP A 238 6.33 5.62 5.70
CA TRP A 238 6.72 4.73 6.79
C TRP A 238 8.12 5.07 7.27
N LEU A 239 8.31 5.00 8.58
CA LEU A 239 9.61 5.19 9.19
C LEU A 239 10.41 3.90 9.06
N SER A 240 11.68 4.03 8.73
CA SER A 240 12.65 2.94 8.91
C SER A 240 12.78 2.54 10.38
N VAL A 241 13.23 1.32 10.62
CA VAL A 241 13.51 0.83 11.98
C VAL A 241 14.54 1.73 12.66
N GLU A 242 15.52 2.22 11.91
CA GLU A 242 16.55 3.16 12.34
C GLU A 242 15.97 4.52 12.75
N GLU A 243 15.01 5.06 12.00
CA GLU A 243 14.31 6.29 12.37
C GLU A 243 13.48 6.12 13.64
N VAL A 244 12.81 4.98 13.81
CA VAL A 244 12.06 4.69 15.04
C VAL A 244 13.01 4.54 16.23
N LYS A 245 14.13 3.85 16.04
CA LYS A 245 15.19 3.71 17.05
C LYS A 245 15.73 5.07 17.48
N ALA A 246 16.14 5.91 16.52
CA ALA A 246 16.65 7.25 16.79
C ALA A 246 15.62 8.11 17.55
N ARG A 247 14.34 8.02 17.20
CA ARG A 247 13.26 8.72 17.92
C ARG A 247 13.11 8.22 19.36
N TYR A 248 13.14 6.91 19.56
CA TYR A 248 13.06 6.29 20.88
C TYR A 248 14.24 6.71 21.77
N GLU A 249 15.45 6.64 21.25
CA GLU A 249 16.68 7.05 21.94
C GLU A 249 16.69 8.54 22.29
N ALA A 250 16.23 9.41 21.38
CA ALA A 250 16.17 10.86 21.62
C ALA A 250 15.18 11.26 22.73
N HIS A 251 14.15 10.44 23.00
CA HIS A 251 13.09 10.73 23.97
C HIS A 251 13.14 9.83 25.21
N LEU A 252 14.08 8.88 25.26
CA LEU A 252 14.55 8.23 26.48
C LEU A 252 15.35 9.24 27.33
N LYS A 253 14.74 10.35 27.75
CA LYS A 253 15.25 11.04 28.93
C LYS A 253 15.06 10.07 30.11
N PRO A 254 16.09 9.81 30.92
CA PRO A 254 15.85 9.10 32.17
C PRO A 254 14.80 9.91 32.94
N SER A 255 13.70 9.28 33.34
CA SER A 255 12.94 9.80 34.48
C SER A 255 13.96 9.92 35.59
N ALA A 256 14.36 11.17 35.91
CA ALA A 256 15.00 11.46 37.16
C ALA A 256 14.06 10.91 38.24
N LEU A 257 14.59 9.95 39.00
CA LEU A 257 13.97 9.33 40.17
C LEU A 257 13.44 10.41 41.13
#